data_AF-A0A3D4Q9W4-F1
#
_entry.id   AF-A0A3D4Q9W4-F1
#
_cell.length_a   1.000
_cell.length_b   1.000
_cell.length_c   1.000
_cell.angle_alpha   90.00
_cell.angle_beta   90.00
_cell.angle_gamma   90.00
#
_symmetry.space_group_name_H-M   'P 1'
#
loop_
_entity.id
_entity.type
_entity.pdbx_description
1 polymer ?
#
loop_
_entity_poly.entity_id
_entity_poly.type
_entity_poly.pdbx_seq_one_letter_code
_entity_poly.pdbx_strand_id
1 'polypeptide(L)'
;CAYQHFLRYGLRLQERESFDLQMYDIGNLYHGALEQSFRKAKEEKRPLEKMEEAELRTLAAESVSETSASYNHGILMDTARNQYLVRKATDITSTTLWALAEQLRRGDFRVDGLEKSFDYLREDMRLTGRIDRVDIAEDEGHVYVKVIDYKSGKTSFDLTRIYDGMQLQLTTYLNVAMAEAAERYPDREIVPAAMFYYHIEDPVLDYDPARTASDTAHERLKKLMMDGLVNTELSVVQKLDHEIQQSSDILPVTIKPGVVDASKKNVASTKRFQDLRHFVDRKMQGFAREIRSGVIGVHPMRLSSDTTACSWCPYHSICGFDPRIEGYQYRSGTLLKPEDIWNEISPEEKSHGMDDGTETGH
;
A
#
# COMPACT_ATOMS: atom_id res chain seq x y z
N CYS A 1 15.91 -11.57 6.30
CA CYS A 1 17.17 -12.27 6.66
C CYS A 1 17.99 -11.32 7.54
N ALA A 2 18.31 -11.68 8.77
CA ALA A 2 19.03 -10.79 9.68
C ALA A 2 20.45 -10.48 9.18
N TYR A 3 21.13 -11.46 8.58
CA TYR A 3 22.44 -11.24 7.99
C TYR A 3 22.44 -10.21 6.84
N GLN A 4 21.42 -10.23 5.97
CA GLN A 4 21.27 -9.21 4.92
C GLN A 4 21.14 -7.80 5.52
N HIS A 5 20.34 -7.66 6.59
CA HIS A 5 20.21 -6.40 7.31
C HIS A 5 21.55 -5.96 7.91
N PHE A 6 22.30 -6.87 8.54
CA PHE A 6 23.63 -6.58 9.08
C PHE A 6 24.62 -6.11 8.01
N LEU A 7 24.70 -6.79 6.86
CA LEU A 7 25.58 -6.38 5.77
C LEU A 7 25.21 -5.00 5.21
N ARG A 8 23.91 -4.73 5.02
CA ARG A 8 23.43 -3.47 4.46
C ARG A 8 23.51 -2.29 5.40
N TYR A 9 23.08 -2.44 6.65
CA TYR A 9 22.94 -1.32 7.59
C TYR A 9 24.02 -1.31 8.69
N GLY A 10 24.53 -2.47 9.07
CA GLY A 10 25.65 -2.59 10.01
C GLY A 10 26.99 -2.31 9.35
N LEU A 11 27.36 -3.11 8.34
CA LEU A 11 28.62 -2.95 7.60
C LEU A 11 28.55 -1.92 6.47
N ARG A 12 27.34 -1.50 6.08
CA ARG A 12 27.11 -0.49 5.03
C ARG A 12 27.73 -0.88 3.68
N LEU A 13 27.65 -2.15 3.34
CA LEU A 13 28.09 -2.63 2.02
C LEU A 13 27.16 -2.09 0.93
N GLN A 14 27.76 -1.48 -0.08
CA GLN A 14 27.04 -0.95 -1.24
C GLN A 14 27.38 -1.75 -2.49
N GLU A 15 26.39 -1.93 -3.36
CA GLU A 15 26.61 -2.41 -4.71
C GLU A 15 27.36 -1.34 -5.51
N ARG A 16 28.08 -1.77 -6.55
CA ARG A 16 28.73 -0.84 -7.46
C ARG A 16 27.67 -0.07 -8.22
N GLU A 17 27.72 1.26 -8.17
CA GLU A 17 26.86 2.11 -8.99
C GLU A 17 27.15 1.87 -10.49
N SER A 18 26.10 1.59 -11.25
CA SER A 18 26.14 1.53 -12.71
C SER A 18 25.33 2.69 -13.29
N PHE A 19 25.77 3.23 -14.42
CA PHE A 19 25.06 4.28 -15.15
C PHE A 19 23.99 3.65 -16.04
N ASP A 20 23.03 2.96 -15.43
CA ASP A 20 21.93 2.29 -16.11
C ASP A 20 20.62 2.63 -15.41
N LEU A 21 19.58 2.88 -16.20
CA LEU A 21 18.24 3.11 -15.67
C LEU A 21 17.69 1.82 -15.03
N GLN A 22 17.43 1.89 -13.73
CA GLN A 22 16.92 0.78 -12.93
C GLN A 22 15.40 0.88 -12.74
N MET A 23 14.77 -0.23 -12.34
CA MET A 23 13.32 -0.24 -12.05
C MET A 23 12.92 0.73 -10.93
N TYR A 24 13.80 0.96 -9.95
CA TYR A 24 13.54 1.92 -8.88
C TYR A 24 13.52 3.37 -9.39
N ASP A 25 14.28 3.68 -10.45
CA ASP A 25 14.29 5.03 -11.05
C ASP A 25 12.94 5.37 -11.67
N ILE A 26 12.34 4.40 -12.37
CA ILE A 26 10.98 4.54 -12.91
C ILE A 26 9.95 4.67 -11.79
N GLY A 27 10.12 3.94 -10.68
CA GLY A 27 9.31 4.13 -9.48
C GLY A 27 9.38 5.58 -9.00
N ASN A 28 10.59 6.10 -8.76
CA ASN A 28 10.80 7.47 -8.31
C ASN A 28 10.20 8.51 -9.26
N LEU A 29 10.30 8.28 -10.59
CA LEU A 29 9.66 9.13 -11.59
C LEU A 29 8.14 9.18 -11.40
N TYR A 30 7.49 8.04 -11.16
CA TYR A 30 6.05 8.02 -10.92
C TYR A 30 5.66 8.72 -9.61
N HIS A 31 6.33 8.43 -8.50
CA HIS A 31 6.05 9.11 -7.23
C HIS A 31 6.19 10.62 -7.36
N GLY A 32 7.31 11.08 -7.94
CA GLY A 32 7.56 12.50 -8.17
C GLY A 32 6.50 13.12 -9.08
N ALA A 33 6.14 12.48 -10.19
CA ALA A 33 5.13 13.00 -11.10
C ALA A 33 3.74 13.10 -10.47
N LEU A 34 3.33 12.10 -9.66
CA LEU A 34 2.06 12.13 -8.93
C LEU A 34 2.07 13.23 -7.85
N GLU A 35 3.13 13.33 -7.06
CA GLU A 35 3.30 14.38 -6.06
C GLU A 35 3.19 15.77 -6.71
N GLN A 36 3.95 16.01 -7.79
CA GLN A 36 3.91 17.25 -8.56
C GLN A 36 2.50 17.57 -9.06
N SER A 37 1.80 16.56 -9.58
CA SER A 37 0.44 16.74 -10.11
C SER A 37 -0.52 17.20 -9.03
N PHE A 38 -0.54 16.54 -7.86
CA PHE A 38 -1.40 16.94 -6.76
C PHE A 38 -1.01 18.31 -6.17
N ARG A 39 0.30 18.61 -6.10
CA ARG A 39 0.79 19.91 -5.62
C ARG A 39 0.33 21.05 -6.52
N LYS A 40 0.53 20.92 -7.84
CA LYS A 40 0.06 21.90 -8.84
C LYS A 40 -1.46 22.09 -8.78
N ALA A 41 -2.22 20.99 -8.76
CA ALA A 41 -3.67 21.04 -8.62
C ALA A 41 -4.13 21.81 -7.37
N LYS A 42 -3.41 21.66 -6.24
CA LYS A 42 -3.66 22.41 -5.00
C LYS A 42 -3.30 23.90 -5.14
N GLU A 43 -2.15 24.22 -5.72
CA GLU A 43 -1.68 25.60 -5.96
C GLU A 43 -2.63 26.37 -6.88
N GLU A 44 -3.12 25.72 -7.93
CA GLU A 44 -4.08 26.27 -8.89
C GLU A 44 -5.52 26.29 -8.36
N LYS A 45 -5.77 25.73 -7.16
CA LYS A 45 -7.11 25.56 -6.57
C LYS A 45 -8.06 24.79 -7.49
N ARG A 46 -7.51 23.88 -8.29
CA ARG A 46 -8.22 23.02 -9.24
C ARG A 46 -7.95 21.56 -8.84
N PRO A 47 -8.68 21.01 -7.85
CA PRO A 47 -8.46 19.64 -7.41
C PRO A 47 -8.82 18.63 -8.52
N LEU A 48 -8.16 17.46 -8.51
CA LEU A 48 -8.20 16.49 -9.62
C LEU A 48 -9.63 16.02 -9.92
N GLU A 49 -10.44 15.80 -8.88
CA GLU A 49 -11.84 15.38 -9.02
C GLU A 49 -12.71 16.40 -9.76
N LYS A 50 -12.25 17.64 -9.95
CA LYS A 50 -12.97 18.66 -10.72
C LYS A 50 -12.43 18.83 -12.14
N MET A 51 -11.29 18.22 -12.48
CA MET A 51 -10.62 18.35 -13.77
C MET A 51 -11.21 17.38 -14.80
N GLU A 52 -11.30 17.81 -16.06
CA GLU A 52 -11.61 16.95 -17.19
C GLU A 52 -10.39 16.10 -17.59
N GLU A 53 -10.61 15.01 -18.33
CA GLU A 53 -9.52 14.09 -18.75
C GLU A 53 -8.40 14.81 -19.53
N ALA A 54 -8.75 15.79 -20.36
CA ALA A 54 -7.78 16.60 -21.10
C ALA A 54 -6.90 17.48 -20.18
N GLU A 55 -7.47 18.02 -19.10
CA GLU A 55 -6.74 18.77 -18.08
C GLU A 55 -5.77 17.83 -17.33
N LEU A 56 -6.25 16.65 -16.90
CA LEU A 56 -5.43 15.65 -16.21
C LEU A 56 -4.27 15.15 -17.06
N ARG A 57 -4.49 14.96 -18.37
CA ARG A 57 -3.44 14.56 -19.31
C ARG A 57 -2.37 15.66 -19.48
N THR A 58 -2.79 16.92 -19.51
CA THR A 58 -1.86 18.06 -19.57
C THR A 58 -1.02 18.13 -18.29
N LEU A 59 -1.69 18.04 -17.14
CA LEU A 59 -1.05 18.02 -15.82
C LEU A 59 -0.02 16.89 -15.67
N ALA A 60 -0.35 15.68 -16.14
CA ALA A 60 0.56 14.55 -16.14
C ALA A 60 1.79 14.80 -17.02
N ALA A 61 1.61 15.33 -18.23
CA ALA A 61 2.70 15.61 -19.15
C ALA A 61 3.69 16.63 -18.57
N GLU A 62 3.19 17.71 -17.98
CA GLU A 62 4.03 18.71 -17.33
C GLU A 62 4.77 18.14 -16.12
N SER A 63 4.06 17.42 -15.25
CA SER A 63 4.64 16.86 -14.02
C SER A 63 5.72 15.82 -14.30
N VAL A 64 5.52 14.97 -15.31
CA VAL A 64 6.55 14.01 -15.77
C VAL A 64 7.73 14.73 -16.40
N SER A 65 7.49 15.76 -17.22
CA SER A 65 8.56 16.55 -17.83
C SER A 65 9.46 17.20 -16.78
N GLU A 66 8.89 17.86 -15.78
CA GLU A 66 9.63 18.51 -14.69
C GLU A 66 10.38 17.50 -13.80
N THR A 67 9.72 16.39 -13.45
CA THR A 67 10.33 15.34 -12.64
C THR A 67 11.48 14.66 -13.39
N SER A 68 11.31 14.39 -14.69
CA SER A 68 12.35 13.75 -15.50
C SER A 68 13.55 14.66 -15.75
N ALA A 69 13.35 15.97 -15.93
CA ALA A 69 14.43 16.94 -16.11
C ALA A 69 15.31 17.11 -14.87
N SER A 70 14.74 16.95 -13.68
CA SER A 70 15.46 17.03 -12.41
C SER A 70 16.11 15.70 -11.99
N TYR A 71 15.78 14.59 -12.66
CA TYR A 71 16.22 13.26 -12.25
C TYR A 71 17.60 12.88 -12.78
N ASN A 72 18.48 12.48 -11.87
CA ASN A 72 19.74 11.77 -12.11
C ASN A 72 20.57 12.35 -13.29
N HIS A 73 20.80 13.67 -13.25
CA HIS A 73 21.58 14.44 -14.23
C HIS A 73 21.12 14.33 -15.69
N GLY A 74 19.85 14.02 -15.94
CA GLY A 74 19.31 13.95 -17.31
C GLY A 74 19.42 12.58 -17.97
N ILE A 75 19.79 11.53 -17.23
CA ILE A 75 19.90 10.15 -17.77
C ILE A 75 18.62 9.71 -18.51
N LEU A 76 17.46 10.19 -18.07
CA LEU A 76 16.17 9.90 -18.68
C LEU A 76 16.00 10.49 -20.10
N MET A 77 16.86 11.41 -20.51
CA MET A 77 16.82 12.09 -21.81
C MET A 77 17.98 11.72 -22.74
N ASP A 78 18.98 10.99 -22.23
CA ASP A 78 20.25 10.75 -22.92
C ASP A 78 20.15 9.80 -24.13
N THR A 79 19.10 8.97 -24.21
CA THR A 79 18.92 8.01 -25.29
C THR A 79 17.49 8.01 -25.81
N ALA A 80 17.30 7.63 -27.08
CA ALA A 80 15.98 7.43 -27.67
C ALA A 80 15.13 6.40 -26.89
N ARG A 81 15.79 5.38 -26.31
CA ARG A 81 15.14 4.41 -25.42
C ARG A 81 14.57 5.11 -24.18
N ASN A 82 15.36 5.96 -23.52
CA ASN A 82 14.94 6.62 -22.29
C ASN A 82 13.85 7.66 -22.56
N GLN A 83 13.95 8.40 -23.67
CA GLN A 83 12.89 9.31 -24.12
C GLN A 83 11.57 8.57 -24.37
N TYR A 84 11.61 7.37 -24.94
CA TYR A 84 10.42 6.52 -25.08
C TYR A 84 9.87 6.08 -23.71
N LEU A 85 10.74 5.77 -22.75
CA LEU A 85 10.30 5.44 -21.38
C LEU A 85 9.64 6.63 -20.68
N VAL A 86 10.16 7.84 -20.84
CA VAL A 86 9.51 9.07 -20.33
C VAL A 86 8.13 9.25 -20.94
N ARG A 87 8.00 9.08 -22.27
CA ARG A 87 6.70 9.14 -22.94
C ARG A 87 5.73 8.09 -22.38
N LYS A 88 6.18 6.85 -22.20
CA LYS A 88 5.36 5.79 -21.60
C LYS A 88 4.97 6.13 -20.16
N ALA A 89 5.88 6.74 -19.39
CA ALA A 89 5.59 7.19 -18.05
C ALA A 89 4.54 8.32 -18.02
N THR A 90 4.55 9.23 -19.00
CA THR A 90 3.48 10.24 -19.20
C THR A 90 2.13 9.58 -19.44
N ASP A 91 2.06 8.59 -20.32
CA ASP A 91 0.80 7.90 -20.62
C ASP A 91 0.27 7.18 -19.35
N ILE A 92 1.12 6.43 -18.65
CA ILE A 92 0.77 5.73 -17.40
C ILE A 92 0.36 6.71 -16.29
N THR A 93 1.07 7.84 -16.16
CA THR A 93 0.74 8.88 -15.17
C THR A 93 -0.61 9.52 -15.50
N SER A 94 -0.89 9.79 -16.78
CA SER A 94 -2.18 10.33 -17.22
C SER A 94 -3.33 9.39 -16.85
N THR A 95 -3.18 8.10 -17.14
CA THR A 95 -4.12 7.04 -16.75
C THR A 95 -4.34 7.00 -15.24
N THR A 96 -3.25 7.11 -14.48
CA THR A 96 -3.27 7.09 -13.02
C THR A 96 -4.01 8.30 -12.46
N LEU A 97 -3.72 9.51 -12.95
CA LEU A 97 -4.41 10.72 -12.50
C LEU A 97 -5.90 10.67 -12.83
N TRP A 98 -6.27 10.15 -14.01
CA TRP A 98 -7.66 9.92 -14.36
C TRP A 98 -8.35 8.97 -13.35
N ALA A 99 -7.79 7.80 -13.09
CA ALA A 99 -8.39 6.85 -12.16
C ALA A 99 -8.46 7.39 -10.72
N LEU A 100 -7.42 8.07 -10.24
CA LEU A 100 -7.43 8.72 -8.92
C LEU A 100 -8.46 9.85 -8.84
N ALA A 101 -8.69 10.59 -9.92
CA ALA A 101 -9.74 11.61 -10.01
C ALA A 101 -11.14 10.97 -9.93
N GLU A 102 -11.40 9.89 -10.68
CA GLU A 102 -12.67 9.15 -10.58
C GLU A 102 -12.91 8.63 -9.16
N GLN A 103 -11.88 8.06 -8.53
CA GLN A 103 -11.96 7.57 -7.15
C GLN A 103 -12.28 8.68 -6.14
N LEU A 104 -11.69 9.87 -6.32
CA LEU A 104 -11.97 11.04 -5.48
C LEU A 104 -13.35 11.67 -5.71
N ARG A 105 -13.94 11.51 -6.91
CA ARG A 105 -15.30 11.96 -7.21
C ARG A 105 -16.36 11.10 -6.52
N ARG A 106 -16.09 9.80 -6.36
CA ARG A 106 -17.03 8.84 -5.78
C ARG A 106 -17.12 8.87 -4.26
N GLY A 107 -16.20 9.54 -3.56
CA GLY A 107 -16.16 9.52 -2.09
C GLY A 107 -16.06 10.89 -1.43
N ASP A 108 -16.15 10.87 -0.11
CA ASP A 108 -16.00 12.05 0.76
C ASP A 108 -14.55 12.38 1.09
N PHE A 109 -13.65 11.42 0.91
CA PHE A 109 -12.24 11.55 1.24
C PHE A 109 -11.56 12.61 0.38
N ARG A 110 -10.78 13.48 1.02
CA ARG A 110 -9.93 14.48 0.38
C ARG A 110 -8.47 14.25 0.79
N VAL A 111 -7.56 14.64 -0.10
CA VAL A 111 -6.12 14.52 0.14
C VAL A 111 -5.70 15.49 1.25
N ASP A 112 -5.28 14.95 2.39
CA ASP A 112 -4.77 15.73 3.54
C ASP A 112 -3.25 15.94 3.45
N GLY A 113 -2.53 14.89 3.08
CA GLY A 113 -1.06 14.88 3.04
C GLY A 113 -0.50 14.09 1.87
N LEU A 114 0.62 14.55 1.34
CA LEU A 114 1.40 13.92 0.28
C LEU A 114 2.87 13.87 0.68
N GLU A 115 3.54 12.77 0.36
CA GLU A 115 4.96 12.52 0.65
C GLU A 115 5.34 12.95 2.08
N LYS A 116 4.46 12.63 3.04
CA LYS A 116 4.53 13.11 4.40
C LYS A 116 5.63 12.38 5.15
N SER A 117 6.70 13.10 5.45
CA SER A 117 7.80 12.57 6.25
C SER A 117 7.35 12.37 7.69
N PHE A 118 7.80 11.29 8.32
CA PHE A 118 7.48 11.01 9.71
C PHE A 118 8.66 10.49 10.49
N ASP A 119 8.61 10.74 11.80
CA ASP A 119 9.46 10.16 12.81
C ASP A 119 8.59 9.35 13.79
N TYR A 120 8.72 8.03 13.75
CA TYR A 120 8.04 7.13 14.66
C TYR A 120 9.01 6.71 15.77
N LEU A 121 8.82 7.33 16.95
CA LEU A 121 9.66 7.11 18.13
C LEU A 121 8.99 6.09 19.07
N ARG A 122 9.73 5.05 19.43
CA ARG A 122 9.31 4.02 20.42
C ARG A 122 10.52 3.59 21.23
N GLU A 123 10.49 3.82 22.55
CA GLU A 123 11.59 3.49 23.47
C GLU A 123 12.96 3.87 22.88
N ASP A 124 13.73 2.88 22.42
CA ASP A 124 15.09 3.01 21.89
C ASP A 124 15.17 2.92 20.34
N MET A 125 14.03 3.03 19.64
CA MET A 125 13.93 2.96 18.19
C MET A 125 13.37 4.27 17.63
N ARG A 126 14.08 4.82 16.64
CA ARG A 126 13.58 5.85 15.74
C ARG A 126 13.42 5.26 14.35
N LEU A 127 12.18 5.14 13.89
CA LEU A 127 11.85 4.77 12.52
C LEU A 127 11.49 6.03 11.74
N THR A 128 12.26 6.33 10.71
CA THR A 128 11.97 7.44 9.80
C THR A 128 11.40 6.90 8.48
N GLY A 129 10.43 7.59 7.91
CA GLY A 129 9.87 7.19 6.63
C GLY A 129 9.06 8.30 5.99
N ARG A 130 8.34 7.92 4.93
CA ARG A 130 7.52 8.85 4.15
C ARG A 130 6.25 8.14 3.70
N ILE A 131 5.10 8.72 4.02
CA ILE A 131 3.79 8.24 3.59
C ILE A 131 3.45 8.92 2.27
N ASP A 132 3.25 8.15 1.20
CA ASP A 132 3.02 8.73 -0.12
C ASP A 132 1.76 9.60 -0.14
N ARG A 133 0.66 9.11 0.45
CA ARG A 133 -0.59 9.86 0.53
C ARG A 133 -1.45 9.49 1.75
N VAL A 134 -2.01 10.53 2.38
CA VAL A 134 -3.00 10.43 3.46
C VAL A 134 -4.26 11.16 3.00
N ASP A 135 -5.39 10.47 3.07
CA ASP A 135 -6.71 11.04 2.82
C ASP A 135 -7.53 11.05 4.10
N ILE A 136 -8.33 12.10 4.29
CA ILE A 136 -9.24 12.27 5.41
C ILE A 136 -10.68 12.51 4.92
N ALA A 137 -11.65 11.93 5.63
CA ALA A 137 -13.05 12.35 5.60
C ALA A 137 -13.52 12.68 7.02
N GLU A 138 -14.52 13.55 7.15
CA GLU A 138 -14.90 14.16 8.43
C GLU A 138 -16.42 14.19 8.60
N ASP A 139 -16.93 13.88 9.80
CA ASP A 139 -18.27 14.26 10.27
C ASP A 139 -18.25 14.77 11.72
N GLU A 140 -19.40 15.19 12.27
CA GLU A 140 -19.48 15.86 13.58
C GLU A 140 -18.70 15.15 14.71
N GLY A 141 -18.68 13.81 14.71
CA GLY A 141 -18.02 13.02 15.75
C GLY A 141 -16.71 12.36 15.35
N HIS A 142 -16.45 12.16 14.05
CA HIS A 142 -15.41 11.24 13.60
C HIS A 142 -14.51 11.82 12.52
N VAL A 143 -13.24 11.43 12.55
CA VAL A 143 -12.25 11.66 11.49
C VAL A 143 -11.83 10.31 10.95
N TYR A 144 -12.10 10.07 9.67
CA TYR A 144 -11.79 8.82 8.99
C TYR A 144 -10.46 8.96 8.27
N VAL A 145 -9.53 8.03 8.52
CA VAL A 145 -8.18 8.09 7.96
C VAL A 145 -7.96 6.95 6.98
N LYS A 146 -7.48 7.29 5.78
CA LYS A 146 -7.04 6.34 4.77
C LYS A 146 -5.62 6.67 4.33
N VAL A 147 -4.79 5.64 4.14
CA VAL A 147 -3.44 5.81 3.55
C VAL A 147 -3.33 5.07 2.24
N ILE A 148 -2.59 5.64 1.30
CA ILE A 148 -2.31 5.06 -0.01
C ILE A 148 -0.79 5.08 -0.23
N ASP A 149 -0.25 3.95 -0.67
CA ASP A 149 1.13 3.81 -1.10
C ASP A 149 1.16 3.40 -2.58
N TYR A 150 1.92 4.11 -3.39
CA TYR A 150 1.98 3.90 -4.83
C TYR A 150 3.03 2.83 -5.16
N LYS A 151 2.65 1.84 -5.97
CA LYS A 151 3.54 0.74 -6.38
C LYS A 151 3.52 0.56 -7.89
N SER A 152 4.71 0.57 -8.51
CA SER A 152 4.90 0.17 -9.92
C SER A 152 5.00 -1.36 -10.10
N GLY A 153 5.05 -2.12 -9.00
CA GLY A 153 5.09 -3.57 -8.99
C GLY A 153 3.75 -4.21 -8.59
N LYS A 154 3.70 -5.54 -8.58
CA LYS A 154 2.48 -6.34 -8.30
C LYS A 154 2.28 -6.68 -6.82
N THR A 155 2.69 -5.79 -5.92
CA THR A 155 2.62 -6.04 -4.48
C THR A 155 1.18 -5.99 -3.99
N SER A 156 0.64 -7.13 -3.54
CA SER A 156 -0.71 -7.17 -2.99
C SER A 156 -0.72 -7.17 -1.46
N PHE A 157 -1.85 -6.76 -0.89
CA PHE A 157 -2.20 -6.96 0.50
C PHE A 157 -2.24 -8.45 0.84
N ASP A 158 -1.47 -8.81 1.85
CA ASP A 158 -1.33 -10.19 2.31
C ASP A 158 -1.18 -10.20 3.84
N LEU A 159 -2.24 -10.63 4.52
CA LEU A 159 -2.29 -10.72 5.98
C LEU A 159 -1.20 -11.67 6.52
N THR A 160 -0.89 -12.74 5.81
CA THR A 160 0.17 -13.68 6.18
C THR A 160 1.53 -12.99 6.14
N ARG A 161 1.78 -12.15 5.13
CA ARG A 161 3.02 -11.36 5.07
C ARG A 161 3.12 -10.30 6.18
N ILE A 162 2.01 -9.69 6.58
CA ILE A 162 2.01 -8.79 7.75
C ILE A 162 2.32 -9.60 9.02
N TYR A 163 1.66 -10.74 9.19
CA TYR A 163 1.86 -11.64 10.32
C TYR A 163 3.30 -12.16 10.41
N ASP A 164 3.95 -12.47 9.29
CA ASP A 164 5.36 -12.89 9.24
C ASP A 164 6.34 -11.70 9.39
N GLY A 165 5.85 -10.46 9.35
CA GLY A 165 6.67 -9.25 9.45
C GLY A 165 7.35 -8.80 8.18
N MET A 166 6.88 -9.26 7.02
CA MET A 166 7.41 -8.90 5.71
C MET A 166 6.79 -7.61 5.14
N GLN A 167 5.56 -7.30 5.53
CA GLN A 167 4.76 -6.27 4.88
C GLN A 167 4.18 -5.28 5.90
N LEU A 168 5.04 -4.59 6.63
CA LEU A 168 4.61 -3.71 7.73
C LEU A 168 4.23 -2.29 7.29
N GLN A 169 4.60 -1.90 6.07
CA GLN A 169 4.59 -0.51 5.60
C GLN A 169 3.22 0.18 5.73
N LEU A 170 2.15 -0.39 5.14
CA LEU A 170 0.82 0.23 5.15
C LEU A 170 0.26 0.39 6.56
N THR A 171 0.42 -0.61 7.42
CA THR A 171 -0.05 -0.55 8.81
C THR A 171 0.75 0.48 9.61
N THR A 172 2.06 0.59 9.38
CA THR A 172 2.89 1.62 9.99
C THR A 172 2.47 3.02 9.53
N TYR A 173 2.15 3.19 8.25
CA TYR A 173 1.69 4.48 7.71
C TYR A 173 0.35 4.88 8.30
N LEU A 174 -0.60 3.95 8.37
CA LEU A 174 -1.89 4.18 9.02
C LEU A 174 -1.72 4.51 10.50
N ASN A 175 -0.80 3.83 11.21
CA ASN A 175 -0.49 4.13 12.62
C ASN A 175 -0.05 5.57 12.83
N VAL A 176 0.88 6.05 12.01
CA VAL A 176 1.39 7.41 12.06
C VAL A 176 0.29 8.41 11.72
N ALA A 177 -0.41 8.21 10.59
CA ALA A 177 -1.46 9.13 10.14
C ALA A 177 -2.60 9.24 11.16
N MET A 178 -2.99 8.13 11.80
CA MET A 178 -4.00 8.14 12.85
C MET A 178 -3.53 8.84 14.13
N ALA A 179 -2.26 8.69 14.52
CA ALA A 179 -1.73 9.40 15.69
C ALA A 179 -1.71 10.92 15.46
N GLU A 180 -1.26 11.36 14.28
CA GLU A 180 -1.28 12.78 13.92
C GLU A 180 -2.70 13.33 13.79
N ALA A 181 -3.65 12.54 13.28
CA ALA A 181 -5.06 12.92 13.26
C ALA A 181 -5.62 13.06 14.69
N ALA A 182 -5.28 12.15 15.61
CA ALA A 182 -5.72 12.23 17.01
C ALA A 182 -5.18 13.48 17.72
N GLU A 183 -3.93 13.86 17.44
CA GLU A 183 -3.35 15.11 17.95
C GLU A 183 -4.04 16.36 17.37
N ARG A 184 -4.43 16.31 16.09
CA ARG A 184 -5.10 17.44 15.40
C ARG A 184 -6.57 17.58 15.81
N TYR A 185 -7.25 16.47 16.12
CA TYR A 185 -8.68 16.42 16.42
C TYR A 185 -8.93 15.71 17.78
N PRO A 186 -8.55 16.30 18.91
CA PRO A 186 -8.57 15.65 20.22
C PRO A 186 -9.98 15.29 20.72
N ASP A 187 -11.00 16.00 20.26
CA ASP A 187 -12.40 15.81 20.68
C ASP A 187 -13.20 14.88 19.76
N ARG A 188 -12.55 14.24 18.77
CA ARG A 188 -13.21 13.40 17.76
C ARG A 188 -12.60 12.02 17.72
N GLU A 189 -13.43 11.04 17.41
CA GLU A 189 -12.98 9.67 17.26
C GLU A 189 -12.23 9.48 15.93
N ILE A 190 -11.03 8.93 15.98
CA ILE A 190 -10.23 8.65 14.78
C ILE A 190 -10.50 7.21 14.32
N VAL A 191 -11.14 7.07 13.17
CA VAL A 191 -11.56 5.79 12.62
C VAL A 191 -10.61 5.34 11.50
N PRO A 192 -10.01 4.13 11.57
CA PRO A 192 -9.24 3.58 10.46
C PRO A 192 -10.20 3.20 9.33
N ALA A 193 -10.13 3.91 8.21
CA ALA A 193 -11.04 3.66 7.11
C ALA A 193 -10.50 2.60 6.13
N ALA A 194 -9.26 2.79 5.69
CA ALA A 194 -8.60 1.86 4.80
C ALA A 194 -7.08 2.08 4.73
N MET A 195 -6.37 1.08 4.21
CA MET A 195 -4.98 1.20 3.80
C MET A 195 -4.77 0.46 2.48
N PHE A 196 -4.19 1.14 1.48
CA PHE A 196 -4.15 0.64 0.12
C PHE A 196 -2.77 0.74 -0.52
N TYR A 197 -2.46 -0.26 -1.33
CA TYR A 197 -1.58 -0.08 -2.48
C TYR A 197 -2.40 0.39 -3.67
N TYR A 198 -1.87 1.38 -4.38
CA TYR A 198 -2.33 1.75 -5.71
C TYR A 198 -1.28 1.31 -6.74
N HIS A 199 -1.69 0.49 -7.69
CA HIS A 199 -0.82 0.00 -8.76
C HIS A 199 -0.73 0.99 -9.91
N ILE A 200 0.46 1.54 -10.12
CA ILE A 200 0.73 2.44 -11.23
C ILE A 200 0.98 1.60 -12.47
N GLU A 201 -0.06 1.43 -13.27
CA GLU A 201 0.00 0.73 -14.55
C GLU A 201 -0.96 1.34 -15.58
N ASP A 202 -0.76 0.99 -16.84
CA ASP A 202 -1.72 1.24 -17.92
C ASP A 202 -2.27 -0.11 -18.37
N PRO A 203 -3.44 -0.53 -17.85
CA PRO A 203 -3.94 -1.88 -18.06
C PRO A 203 -4.38 -2.06 -19.51
N VAL A 204 -3.97 -3.19 -20.10
CA VAL A 204 -4.47 -3.61 -21.41
C VAL A 204 -5.80 -4.33 -21.20
N LEU A 205 -6.85 -3.82 -21.85
CA LEU A 205 -8.17 -4.43 -21.82
C LEU A 205 -8.33 -5.43 -22.97
N ASP A 206 -8.97 -6.55 -22.69
CA ASP A 206 -9.33 -7.52 -23.74
C ASP A 206 -10.30 -6.86 -24.72
N TYR A 207 -10.07 -7.08 -26.02
CA TYR A 207 -10.91 -6.52 -27.07
C TYR A 207 -12.31 -7.15 -27.02
N ASP A 208 -13.32 -6.29 -27.03
CA ASP A 208 -14.72 -6.70 -27.10
C ASP A 208 -15.45 -5.75 -28.08
N PRO A 209 -15.93 -6.26 -29.23
CA PRO A 209 -16.59 -5.45 -30.26
C PRO A 209 -17.93 -4.86 -29.81
N ALA A 210 -18.54 -5.39 -28.74
CA ALA A 210 -19.79 -4.88 -28.19
C ALA A 210 -19.57 -3.79 -27.12
N ARG A 211 -18.33 -3.57 -26.68
CA ARG A 211 -18.01 -2.69 -25.56
C ARG A 211 -18.14 -1.21 -25.97
N THR A 212 -18.95 -0.46 -25.22
CA THR A 212 -19.07 0.99 -25.41
C THR A 212 -17.88 1.74 -24.78
N ALA A 213 -17.77 3.05 -25.04
CA ALA A 213 -16.76 3.89 -24.39
C ALA A 213 -16.95 3.93 -22.87
N SER A 214 -18.20 3.95 -22.39
CA SER A 214 -18.53 3.93 -20.96
C SER A 214 -18.11 2.60 -20.32
N ASP A 215 -18.39 1.48 -20.98
CA ASP A 215 -17.99 0.15 -20.49
C ASP A 215 -16.46 0.02 -20.45
N THR A 216 -15.77 0.62 -21.42
CA THR A 216 -14.31 0.65 -21.46
C THR A 216 -13.73 1.42 -20.29
N ALA A 217 -14.28 2.59 -19.96
CA ALA A 217 -13.87 3.37 -18.79
C ALA A 217 -14.12 2.59 -17.48
N HIS A 218 -15.29 1.95 -17.35
CA HIS A 218 -15.62 1.13 -16.19
C HIS A 218 -14.65 -0.04 -16.00
N GLU A 219 -14.39 -0.83 -17.04
CA GLU A 219 -13.44 -1.95 -16.98
C GLU A 219 -12.01 -1.47 -16.70
N ARG A 220 -11.60 -0.32 -17.23
CA ARG A 220 -10.31 0.30 -16.94
C ARG A 220 -10.19 0.69 -15.47
N LEU A 221 -11.21 1.35 -14.92
CA LEU A 221 -11.25 1.77 -13.52
C LEU A 221 -11.16 0.56 -12.59
N LYS A 222 -11.90 -0.50 -12.92
CA LYS A 222 -11.89 -1.78 -12.18
C LYS A 222 -10.53 -2.48 -12.19
N LYS A 223 -9.77 -2.40 -13.28
CA LYS A 223 -8.38 -2.89 -13.33
C LYS A 223 -7.43 -2.06 -12.46
N LEU A 224 -7.74 -0.78 -12.26
CA LEU A 224 -7.01 0.17 -11.42
C LEU A 224 -7.58 0.29 -10.00
N MET A 225 -8.41 -0.68 -9.60
CA MET A 225 -8.93 -0.80 -8.24
C MET A 225 -7.79 -0.86 -7.23
N MET A 226 -7.99 -0.19 -6.10
CA MET A 226 -7.03 -0.26 -5.00
C MET A 226 -7.01 -1.65 -4.36
N ASP A 227 -5.82 -2.12 -3.95
CA ASP A 227 -5.68 -3.38 -3.21
C ASP A 227 -5.21 -3.10 -1.78
N GLY A 228 -5.88 -3.67 -0.79
CA GLY A 228 -5.67 -3.28 0.60
C GLY A 228 -6.68 -3.82 1.58
N LEU A 229 -6.74 -3.19 2.75
CA LEU A 229 -7.69 -3.53 3.80
C LEU A 229 -8.69 -2.37 3.97
N VAL A 230 -9.98 -2.70 4.06
CA VAL A 230 -11.09 -1.75 4.21
C VAL A 230 -11.90 -2.04 5.47
N ASN A 231 -12.36 -0.99 6.14
CA ASN A 231 -13.22 -1.14 7.32
C ASN A 231 -14.58 -1.76 6.94
N THR A 232 -15.08 -2.72 7.74
CA THR A 232 -16.38 -3.36 7.52
C THR A 232 -17.59 -2.50 7.89
N GLU A 233 -17.40 -1.38 8.60
CA GLU A 233 -18.49 -0.46 8.89
C GLU A 233 -19.07 0.11 7.60
N LEU A 234 -20.38 -0.10 7.38
CA LEU A 234 -21.05 0.32 6.15
C LEU A 234 -20.93 1.83 5.90
N SER A 235 -21.05 2.63 6.96
CA SER A 235 -20.91 4.10 6.88
C SER A 235 -19.53 4.52 6.40
N VAL A 236 -18.48 3.75 6.71
CA VAL A 236 -17.12 4.00 6.22
C VAL A 236 -17.01 3.64 4.74
N VAL A 237 -17.53 2.49 4.34
CA VAL A 237 -17.55 2.07 2.93
C VAL A 237 -18.32 3.07 2.07
N GLN A 238 -19.47 3.54 2.55
CA GLN A 238 -20.27 4.56 1.86
C GLN A 238 -19.56 5.91 1.76
N LYS A 239 -18.66 6.27 2.70
CA LYS A 239 -17.80 7.47 2.55
C LYS A 239 -16.67 7.29 1.55
N LEU A 240 -16.21 6.05 1.35
CA LEU A 240 -15.17 5.71 0.39
C LEU A 240 -15.72 5.63 -1.05
N ASP A 241 -16.95 5.14 -1.21
CA ASP A 241 -17.66 5.03 -2.48
C ASP A 241 -19.17 5.20 -2.29
N HIS A 242 -19.71 6.32 -2.76
CA HIS A 242 -21.13 6.69 -2.69
C HIS A 242 -21.99 5.89 -3.68
N GLU A 243 -21.37 5.35 -4.74
CA GLU A 243 -22.05 4.65 -5.82
C GLU A 243 -22.15 3.14 -5.54
N ILE A 244 -21.52 2.65 -4.48
CA ILE A 244 -21.50 1.23 -4.16
C ILE A 244 -22.90 0.69 -3.87
N GLN A 245 -23.26 -0.39 -4.56
CA GLN A 245 -24.48 -1.14 -4.29
C GLN A 245 -24.17 -2.54 -3.76
N GLN A 246 -23.83 -3.47 -4.65
CA GLN A 246 -23.40 -4.83 -4.27
C GLN A 246 -21.88 -4.98 -4.32
N SER A 247 -21.22 -4.28 -5.24
CA SER A 247 -19.77 -4.26 -5.41
C SER A 247 -19.31 -2.87 -5.83
N SER A 248 -18.04 -2.57 -5.62
CA SER A 248 -17.38 -1.34 -6.06
C SER A 248 -16.42 -1.62 -7.21
N ASP A 249 -16.21 -0.63 -8.07
CA ASP A 249 -15.15 -0.65 -9.10
C ASP A 249 -13.82 -0.12 -8.58
N ILE A 250 -13.83 0.52 -7.42
CA ILE A 250 -12.68 1.23 -6.86
C ILE A 250 -12.21 0.65 -5.53
N LEU A 251 -13.06 -0.12 -4.85
CA LEU A 251 -12.76 -0.77 -3.57
C LEU A 251 -12.90 -2.30 -3.67
N PRO A 252 -12.02 -3.06 -2.99
CA PRO A 252 -12.06 -4.52 -2.96
C PRO A 252 -13.10 -5.05 -1.95
N VAL A 253 -14.34 -4.55 -2.01
CA VAL A 253 -15.42 -4.88 -1.06
C VAL A 253 -16.69 -5.34 -1.76
N THR A 254 -17.49 -6.11 -1.05
CA THR A 254 -18.82 -6.58 -1.50
C THR A 254 -19.82 -6.35 -0.38
N ILE A 255 -21.02 -5.90 -0.72
CA ILE A 255 -22.12 -5.69 0.23
C ILE A 255 -23.17 -6.79 0.00
N LYS A 256 -23.59 -7.42 1.10
CA LYS A 256 -24.67 -8.40 1.18
C LYS A 256 -25.73 -7.86 2.15
N PRO A 257 -27.02 -8.08 1.89
CA PRO A 257 -28.11 -7.12 2.16
C PRO A 257 -27.81 -6.02 3.21
N GLY A 258 -27.12 -4.94 2.79
CA GLY A 258 -26.83 -3.77 3.63
C GLY A 258 -25.66 -3.92 4.62
N VAL A 259 -24.88 -4.99 4.55
CA VAL A 259 -23.72 -5.27 5.40
C VAL A 259 -22.52 -5.63 4.53
N VAL A 260 -21.33 -5.17 4.91
CA VAL A 260 -20.10 -5.54 4.21
C VAL A 260 -19.81 -7.03 4.43
N ASP A 261 -19.48 -7.74 3.36
CA ASP A 261 -19.15 -9.16 3.37
C ASP A 261 -17.82 -9.40 4.09
N ALA A 262 -17.88 -9.61 5.40
CA ALA A 262 -16.72 -9.85 6.28
C ALA A 262 -15.91 -11.11 5.91
N SER A 263 -16.43 -11.99 5.05
CA SER A 263 -15.70 -13.18 4.56
C SER A 263 -14.60 -12.84 3.54
N LYS A 264 -14.55 -11.60 3.04
CA LYS A 264 -13.51 -11.16 2.10
C LYS A 264 -12.19 -10.92 2.83
N LYS A 265 -11.09 -11.34 2.22
CA LYS A 265 -9.73 -11.15 2.79
C LYS A 265 -9.29 -9.68 2.91
N ASN A 266 -9.95 -8.79 2.19
CA ASN A 266 -9.61 -7.36 2.07
C ASN A 266 -10.46 -6.48 3.00
N VAL A 267 -11.16 -7.06 3.98
CA VAL A 267 -11.93 -6.29 4.97
C VAL A 267 -11.59 -6.67 6.42
N ALA A 268 -11.75 -5.72 7.32
CA ALA A 268 -11.56 -5.89 8.76
C ALA A 268 -12.43 -4.92 9.55
N SER A 269 -12.93 -5.34 10.71
CA SER A 269 -13.62 -4.44 11.64
C SER A 269 -12.70 -3.35 12.18
N THR A 270 -13.28 -2.29 12.74
CA THR A 270 -12.52 -1.26 13.46
C THR A 270 -11.63 -1.86 14.55
N LYS A 271 -12.11 -2.88 15.28
CA LYS A 271 -11.31 -3.58 16.31
C LYS A 271 -10.18 -4.39 15.68
N ARG A 272 -10.40 -5.15 14.59
CA ARG A 272 -9.32 -5.84 13.86
C ARG A 272 -8.26 -4.88 13.35
N PHE A 273 -8.66 -3.70 12.86
CA PHE A 273 -7.70 -2.65 12.52
C PHE A 273 -6.86 -2.21 13.72
N GLN A 274 -7.49 -1.90 14.86
CA GLN A 274 -6.78 -1.52 16.09
C GLN A 274 -5.82 -2.62 16.57
N ASP A 275 -6.25 -3.87 16.56
CA ASP A 275 -5.41 -4.99 16.99
C ASP A 275 -4.26 -5.28 16.03
N LEU A 276 -4.49 -5.17 14.71
CA LEU A 276 -3.45 -5.29 13.70
C LEU A 276 -2.38 -4.19 13.89
N ARG A 277 -2.82 -2.96 14.14
CA ARG A 277 -1.97 -1.80 14.43
C ARG A 277 -1.07 -2.06 15.63
N HIS A 278 -1.62 -2.56 16.74
CA HIS A 278 -0.86 -2.93 17.94
C HIS A 278 0.08 -4.12 17.69
N PHE A 279 -0.37 -5.13 16.95
CA PHE A 279 0.43 -6.28 16.59
C PHE A 279 1.67 -5.88 15.77
N VAL A 280 1.49 -5.03 14.76
CA VAL A 280 2.60 -4.52 13.94
C VAL A 280 3.57 -3.69 14.77
N ASP A 281 3.09 -2.83 15.67
CA ASP A 281 3.96 -2.06 16.58
C ASP A 281 4.81 -2.99 17.47
N ARG A 282 4.18 -3.99 18.12
CA ARG A 282 4.92 -4.99 18.92
C ARG A 282 5.96 -5.75 18.10
N LYS A 283 5.63 -6.10 16.85
CA LYS A 283 6.54 -6.82 15.95
C LYS A 283 7.74 -5.96 15.56
N MET A 284 7.53 -4.68 15.22
CA MET A 284 8.63 -3.74 14.97
C MET A 284 9.55 -3.57 16.18
N GLN A 285 8.99 -3.44 17.38
CA GLN A 285 9.78 -3.39 18.61
C GLN A 285 10.56 -4.69 18.86
N GLY A 286 9.98 -5.84 18.52
CA GLY A 286 10.68 -7.14 18.54
C GLY A 286 11.91 -7.14 17.63
N PHE A 287 11.76 -6.70 16.38
CA PHE A 287 12.88 -6.57 15.44
C PHE A 287 13.94 -5.60 15.94
N ALA A 288 13.56 -4.47 16.55
CA ALA A 288 14.52 -3.52 17.13
C ALA A 288 15.36 -4.17 18.25
N ARG A 289 14.72 -4.95 19.14
CA ARG A 289 15.43 -5.70 20.19
C ARG A 289 16.38 -6.74 19.61
N GLU A 290 15.96 -7.50 18.61
CA GLU A 290 16.81 -8.49 17.93
C GLU A 290 18.05 -7.83 17.30
N ILE A 291 17.85 -6.75 16.55
CA ILE A 291 18.93 -5.97 15.91
C ILE A 291 19.92 -5.47 16.97
N ARG A 292 19.42 -4.87 18.05
CA ARG A 292 20.27 -4.36 19.14
C ARG A 292 21.04 -5.45 19.86
N SER A 293 20.43 -6.62 20.04
CA SER A 293 21.08 -7.78 20.66
C SER A 293 22.13 -8.47 19.77
N GLY A 294 22.30 -8.00 18.53
CA GLY A 294 23.30 -8.52 17.60
C GLY A 294 22.87 -9.80 16.89
N VAL A 295 21.56 -10.02 16.73
CA VAL A 295 21.05 -11.16 15.95
C VAL A 295 21.39 -10.92 14.47
N ILE A 296 22.28 -11.74 13.93
CA ILE A 296 22.74 -11.67 12.53
C ILE A 296 22.60 -13.01 11.79
N GLY A 297 21.80 -13.94 12.29
CA GLY A 297 21.66 -15.28 11.71
C GLY A 297 21.24 -15.29 10.23
N VAL A 298 21.75 -16.28 9.48
CA VAL A 298 21.44 -16.49 8.06
C VAL A 298 20.20 -17.37 7.92
N HIS A 299 19.04 -16.77 8.15
CA HIS A 299 17.73 -17.45 8.06
C HIS A 299 16.84 -16.77 7.02
N PRO A 300 17.08 -16.98 5.70
CA PRO A 300 16.24 -16.44 4.66
C PRO A 300 14.86 -17.09 4.67
N MET A 301 13.84 -16.32 4.31
CA MET A 301 12.47 -16.82 4.25
C MET A 301 12.12 -17.32 2.85
N ARG A 302 11.37 -18.42 2.80
CA ARG A 302 10.70 -18.87 1.58
C ARG A 302 9.40 -18.09 1.42
N LEU A 303 9.23 -17.46 0.26
CA LEU A 303 8.11 -16.55 -0.03
C LEU A 303 7.01 -17.25 -0.85
N SER A 304 7.40 -18.23 -1.67
CA SER A 304 6.52 -19.12 -2.43
C SER A 304 7.24 -20.44 -2.71
N SER A 305 6.65 -21.33 -3.51
CA SER A 305 7.32 -22.55 -4.00
C SER A 305 8.66 -22.25 -4.66
N ASP A 306 8.72 -21.19 -5.46
CA ASP A 306 9.85 -20.91 -6.36
C ASP A 306 10.62 -19.64 -6.02
N THR A 307 10.16 -18.89 -5.00
CA THR A 307 10.73 -17.58 -4.66
C THR A 307 11.12 -17.52 -3.20
N THR A 308 12.30 -16.95 -2.94
CA THR A 308 12.86 -16.81 -1.59
C THR A 308 13.38 -15.40 -1.38
N ALA A 309 13.63 -15.02 -0.13
CA ALA A 309 14.29 -13.76 0.19
C ALA A 309 15.70 -13.63 -0.44
N CYS A 310 16.32 -14.75 -0.87
CA CYS A 310 17.62 -14.73 -1.54
C CYS A 310 17.52 -14.32 -3.02
N SER A 311 16.35 -14.44 -3.66
CA SER A 311 16.17 -14.20 -5.11
C SER A 311 16.56 -12.78 -5.54
N TRP A 312 16.51 -11.81 -4.63
CA TRP A 312 16.88 -10.41 -4.87
C TRP A 312 17.93 -9.90 -3.87
N CYS A 313 18.65 -10.81 -3.20
CA CYS A 313 19.66 -10.42 -2.22
C CYS A 313 21.01 -10.19 -2.93
N PRO A 314 21.57 -8.97 -2.92
CA PRO A 314 22.85 -8.70 -3.57
C PRO A 314 24.04 -9.30 -2.81
N TYR A 315 23.83 -9.77 -1.59
CA TYR A 315 24.88 -10.26 -0.70
C TYR A 315 24.96 -11.80 -0.63
N HIS A 316 24.33 -12.51 -1.58
CA HIS A 316 24.33 -13.97 -1.60
C HIS A 316 25.75 -14.57 -1.61
N SER A 317 26.69 -13.92 -2.32
CA SER A 317 28.10 -14.34 -2.39
C SER A 317 28.87 -14.18 -1.07
N ILE A 318 28.33 -13.43 -0.10
CA ILE A 318 28.97 -13.14 1.18
C ILE A 318 28.49 -14.09 2.28
N CYS A 319 27.19 -14.44 2.27
CA CYS A 319 26.60 -15.20 3.37
C CYS A 319 26.89 -16.70 3.35
N GLY A 320 27.32 -17.25 2.20
CA GLY A 320 27.61 -18.67 2.06
C GLY A 320 26.40 -19.59 2.28
N PHE A 321 25.18 -19.06 2.20
CA PHE A 321 23.96 -19.83 2.41
C PHE A 321 23.84 -20.93 1.35
N ASP A 322 23.85 -22.18 1.80
CA ASP A 322 23.62 -23.34 0.94
C ASP A 322 22.73 -24.33 1.70
N PRO A 323 21.50 -24.61 1.22
CA PRO A 323 20.57 -25.51 1.90
C PRO A 323 21.04 -26.98 1.96
N ARG A 324 22.15 -27.32 1.28
CA ARG A 324 22.80 -28.64 1.35
C ARG A 324 23.75 -28.77 2.55
N ILE A 325 24.12 -27.64 3.17
CA ILE A 325 25.01 -27.61 4.33
C ILE A 325 24.16 -27.65 5.60
N GLU A 326 24.50 -28.54 6.53
CA GLU A 326 23.80 -28.68 7.81
C GLU A 326 23.78 -27.34 8.58
N GLY A 327 22.60 -27.00 9.13
CA GLY A 327 22.37 -25.73 9.82
C GLY A 327 21.83 -24.60 8.94
N TYR A 328 21.95 -24.68 7.61
CA TYR A 328 21.34 -23.72 6.70
C TYR A 328 19.97 -24.19 6.22
N GLN A 329 18.93 -23.45 6.61
CA GLN A 329 17.56 -23.77 6.23
C GLN A 329 16.78 -22.50 5.94
N TYR A 330 15.85 -22.60 5.00
CA TYR A 330 14.87 -21.55 4.79
C TYR A 330 13.84 -21.57 5.92
N ARG A 331 13.47 -20.38 6.41
CA ARG A 331 12.27 -20.23 7.22
C ARG A 331 11.05 -20.42 6.33
N SER A 332 10.13 -21.30 6.72
CA SER A 332 8.81 -21.37 6.11
C SER A 332 7.96 -20.20 6.60
N GLY A 333 7.19 -19.61 5.69
CA GLY A 333 6.15 -18.65 6.05
C GLY A 333 5.04 -19.33 6.84
N THR A 334 4.21 -18.50 7.50
CA THR A 334 3.06 -18.98 8.25
C THR A 334 2.06 -19.70 7.35
N LEU A 335 1.62 -20.89 7.76
CA LEU A 335 0.65 -21.73 7.03
C LEU A 335 -0.79 -21.60 7.56
N LEU A 336 -1.01 -20.68 8.50
CA LEU A 336 -2.33 -20.39 9.06
C LEU A 336 -3.24 -19.79 7.99
N LYS A 337 -4.53 -20.13 8.05
CA LYS A 337 -5.54 -19.47 7.23
C LYS A 337 -5.73 -18.03 7.72
N PRO A 338 -6.20 -17.09 6.87
CA PRO A 338 -6.41 -15.71 7.27
C PRO A 338 -7.23 -15.53 8.56
N GLU A 339 -8.29 -16.32 8.75
CA GLU A 339 -9.07 -16.26 10.00
C GLU A 339 -8.30 -16.76 11.21
N ASP A 340 -7.44 -17.77 11.07
CA ASP A 340 -6.59 -18.23 12.17
C ASP A 340 -5.53 -17.18 12.54
N ILE A 341 -5.05 -16.41 11.55
CA ILE A 341 -4.18 -15.26 11.80
C ILE A 341 -4.94 -14.16 12.54
N TRP A 342 -6.16 -13.83 12.10
CA TRP A 342 -7.00 -12.86 12.80
C TRP A 342 -7.29 -13.29 14.23
N ASN A 343 -7.53 -14.58 14.45
CA ASN A 343 -7.74 -15.17 15.76
C ASN A 343 -6.54 -15.01 16.71
N GLU A 344 -5.32 -14.98 16.18
CA GLU A 344 -4.11 -14.72 16.99
C GLU A 344 -3.88 -13.21 17.22
N ILE A 345 -4.25 -12.37 16.26
CA ILE A 345 -4.10 -10.91 16.34
C ILE A 345 -5.18 -10.28 17.23
N SER A 346 -6.43 -10.74 17.10
CA SER A 346 -7.66 -10.25 17.74
C SER A 346 -8.44 -11.41 18.38
N PRO A 347 -7.96 -11.97 19.51
CA PRO A 347 -8.61 -13.12 20.15
C PRO A 347 -9.95 -12.79 20.80
N GLU A 348 -10.20 -11.52 21.18
CA GLU A 348 -11.42 -11.09 21.88
C GLU A 348 -12.66 -11.12 20.98
N GLU A 349 -12.50 -10.87 19.66
CA GLU A 349 -13.60 -10.94 18.69
C GLU A 349 -14.09 -12.36 18.42
N LYS A 350 -13.34 -13.42 18.80
CA LYS A 350 -13.87 -14.79 18.76
C LYS A 350 -15.13 -14.96 19.60
N SER A 351 -15.23 -14.21 20.69
CA SER A 351 -16.26 -14.43 21.71
C SER A 351 -17.67 -13.97 21.30
N HIS A 352 -17.83 -13.39 20.11
CA HIS A 352 -19.13 -12.89 19.62
C HIS A 352 -19.61 -13.53 18.31
N GLY A 353 -18.90 -14.55 17.79
CA GLY A 353 -19.17 -15.14 16.47
C GLY A 353 -19.58 -16.62 16.44
N MET A 354 -19.77 -17.29 17.58
CA MET A 354 -20.22 -18.69 17.64
C MET A 354 -21.22 -18.88 18.79
N ASP A 355 -22.46 -18.46 18.55
CA ASP A 355 -23.62 -18.97 19.29
C ASP A 355 -24.71 -19.33 18.27
N ASP A 356 -24.36 -20.21 17.33
CA ASP A 356 -25.37 -20.90 16.50
C ASP A 356 -25.87 -22.09 17.31
N GLY A 357 -27.01 -21.86 17.94
CA GLY A 357 -27.78 -22.84 18.68
C GLY A 357 -28.05 -24.09 17.86
N THR A 358 -27.68 -25.23 18.42
CA THR A 358 -28.32 -26.51 18.11
C THR A 358 -29.05 -26.97 19.36
N GLU A 359 -30.26 -26.41 19.56
CA GLU A 359 -31.30 -27.12 20.29
C GLU A 359 -31.60 -28.42 19.54
N THR A 360 -31.09 -29.53 20.06
CA THR A 360 -31.55 -30.85 19.67
C THR A 360 -32.88 -31.11 20.38
N GLY A 361 -33.97 -30.86 19.65
CA GLY A 361 -35.31 -31.28 20.02
C GLY A 361 -35.45 -32.81 20.05
N HIS A 362 -36.34 -33.24 20.95
CA HIS A 362 -36.69 -34.60 21.38
C HIS A 362 -36.88 -35.67 20.31
#